data_AF-A0A0D7A9C4-F1
#
_entry.id   AF-A0A0D7A9C4-F1
#
_cell.length_a   1.000
_cell.length_b   1.000
_cell.length_c   1.000
_cell.angle_alpha   90.00
_cell.angle_beta   90.00
_cell.angle_gamma   90.00
#
_symmetry.space_group_name_H-M   'P 1'
#
loop_
_entity.id
_entity.type
_entity.pdbx_description
1 polymer ?
#
loop_
_entity_poly.entity_id
_entity_poly.type
_entity_poly.pdbx_seq_one_letter_code
_entity_poly.pdbx_strand_id
1 'polypeptide(L)'
;MRPALDQPSQTRPKTQQKVRSRAAAERHEALDQAVTDWISHIHAEAKQLGEKFHLQGRWFLDKLYYGGQDLIHSRPSGNAYNMFYHNKAKELRELGIELPPGGVVTLHNEYDEEYEALSKEQRAELVESLKEDKASQAHSRKQTTPAKTQDFVASCKVLADVFRGMKRRIGVDGFMIAISNDVGFEPKPFIYFSEEEIEKYMAMAVKKWDSPRVAALVQAFASAGCDVASECDHSSTAYLR
;
A
#
# COMPACT_ATOMS: atom_id res chain seq x y z
N MET A 1 -5.93 21.84 -59.28
CA MET A 1 -5.34 22.73 -58.26
C MET A 1 -6.40 23.04 -57.21
N ARG A 2 -6.21 22.58 -55.97
CA ARG A 2 -7.06 22.95 -54.81
C ARG A 2 -6.25 23.91 -53.94
N PRO A 3 -6.77 25.07 -53.51
CA PRO A 3 -6.05 25.93 -52.59
C PRO A 3 -6.16 25.35 -51.17
N ALA A 4 -5.02 25.31 -50.48
CA ALA A 4 -4.95 25.00 -49.06
C ALA A 4 -5.53 26.19 -48.27
N LEU A 5 -6.53 25.93 -47.42
CA LEU A 5 -6.94 26.87 -46.38
C LEU A 5 -6.13 26.58 -45.13
N ASP A 6 -5.04 27.31 -44.97
CA ASP A 6 -4.37 27.51 -43.69
C ASP A 6 -5.37 28.16 -42.72
N GLN A 7 -5.76 27.45 -41.66
CA GLN A 7 -6.41 28.08 -40.52
C GLN A 7 -5.34 28.58 -39.56
N PRO A 8 -5.27 29.89 -39.26
CA PRO A 8 -4.35 30.38 -38.23
C PRO A 8 -4.82 29.87 -36.86
N SER A 9 -3.90 29.25 -36.11
CA SER A 9 -4.15 28.92 -34.71
C SER A 9 -4.44 30.21 -33.95
N GLN A 10 -5.67 30.35 -33.45
CA GLN A 10 -6.07 31.48 -32.62
C GLN A 10 -5.31 31.39 -31.29
N THR A 11 -4.14 32.02 -31.24
CA THR A 11 -3.44 32.29 -29.99
C THR A 11 -4.29 33.28 -29.21
N ARG A 12 -4.90 32.83 -28.12
CA ARG A 12 -5.77 33.67 -27.28
C ARG A 12 -4.98 34.86 -26.72
N PRO A 13 -5.61 36.04 -26.52
CA PRO A 13 -4.91 37.23 -26.05
C PRO A 13 -4.25 37.01 -24.69
N LYS A 14 -2.96 37.34 -24.55
CA LYS A 14 -2.14 37.20 -23.32
C LYS A 14 -2.81 37.80 -22.06
N THR A 15 -3.70 38.78 -22.25
CA THR A 15 -4.46 39.46 -21.20
C THR A 15 -5.52 38.56 -20.56
N GLN A 16 -6.23 37.73 -21.34
CA GLN A 16 -7.20 36.75 -20.81
C GLN A 16 -6.51 35.61 -20.06
N GLN A 17 -5.30 35.23 -20.47
CA GLN A 17 -4.53 34.18 -19.81
C GLN A 17 -4.03 34.62 -18.43
N LYS A 18 -3.56 35.87 -18.29
CA LYS A 18 -3.16 36.45 -16.99
C LYS A 18 -4.32 36.59 -16.01
N VAL A 19 -5.50 37.05 -16.48
CA VAL A 19 -6.69 37.19 -15.63
C VAL A 19 -7.19 35.82 -15.14
N ARG A 20 -7.19 34.79 -16.00
CA ARG A 20 -7.56 33.43 -15.58
C ARG A 20 -6.53 32.78 -14.68
N SER A 21 -5.23 33.06 -14.85
CA SER A 21 -4.20 32.57 -13.93
C SER A 21 -4.31 33.22 -12.54
N ARG A 22 -4.70 34.50 -12.46
CA ARG A 22 -4.99 35.17 -11.19
C ARG A 22 -6.25 34.62 -10.54
N ALA A 23 -7.34 34.47 -11.28
CA ALA A 23 -8.56 33.87 -10.77
C ALA A 23 -8.38 32.39 -10.36
N ALA A 24 -7.50 31.65 -11.03
CA ALA A 24 -7.12 30.29 -10.63
C ALA A 24 -6.28 30.31 -9.35
N ALA A 25 -5.30 31.22 -9.24
CA ALA A 25 -4.50 31.40 -8.02
C ALA A 25 -5.37 31.81 -6.82
N GLU A 26 -6.27 32.78 -6.99
CA GLU A 26 -7.25 33.20 -5.97
C GLU A 26 -8.18 32.05 -5.56
N ARG A 27 -8.59 31.19 -6.52
CA ARG A 27 -9.37 30.00 -6.22
C ARG A 27 -8.56 28.93 -5.49
N HIS A 28 -7.29 28.75 -5.82
CA HIS A 28 -6.39 27.85 -5.12
C HIS A 28 -6.14 28.33 -3.70
N GLU A 29 -5.88 29.62 -3.51
CA GLU A 29 -5.70 30.24 -2.19
C GLU A 29 -6.97 30.14 -1.33
N ALA A 30 -8.15 30.37 -1.92
CA ALA A 30 -9.42 30.17 -1.23
C ALA A 30 -9.67 28.71 -0.85
N LEU A 31 -9.26 27.75 -1.69
CA LEU A 31 -9.35 26.32 -1.38
C LEU A 31 -8.36 25.92 -0.28
N ASP A 32 -7.13 26.41 -0.34
CA ASP A 32 -6.11 26.15 0.68
C ASP A 32 -6.54 26.72 2.04
N GLN A 33 -7.15 27.91 2.05
CA GLN A 33 -7.73 28.50 3.25
C GLN A 33 -8.89 27.64 3.80
N ALA A 34 -9.81 27.22 2.93
CA ALA A 34 -10.93 26.36 3.34
C ALA A 34 -10.46 25.01 3.90
N VAL A 35 -9.41 24.42 3.32
CA VAL A 35 -8.80 23.19 3.81
C VAL A 35 -8.14 23.41 5.18
N THR A 36 -7.43 24.54 5.35
CA THR A 36 -6.79 24.90 6.62
C THR A 36 -7.81 25.12 7.73
N ASP A 37 -8.90 25.82 7.42
CA ASP A 37 -10.00 26.06 8.35
C ASP A 37 -10.69 24.75 8.74
N TRP A 38 -10.92 23.87 7.78
CA TRP A 38 -11.51 22.55 8.02
C TRP A 38 -10.62 21.66 8.91
N ILE A 39 -9.31 21.62 8.66
CA ILE A 39 -8.36 20.89 9.50
C ILE A 39 -8.34 21.46 10.93
N SER A 40 -8.40 22.79 11.05
CA SER A 40 -8.43 23.46 12.35
C SER A 40 -9.70 23.11 13.14
N HIS A 41 -10.86 23.00 12.47
CA HIS A 41 -12.10 22.53 13.09
C HIS A 41 -11.99 21.08 13.58
N ILE A 42 -11.41 20.18 12.78
CA ILE A 42 -11.19 18.79 13.19
C ILE A 42 -10.31 18.71 14.45
N HIS A 43 -9.27 19.55 14.54
CA HIS A 43 -8.39 19.59 15.71
C HIS A 43 -9.11 20.15 16.95
N ALA A 44 -9.96 21.18 16.77
CA ALA A 44 -10.78 21.72 17.84
C ALA A 44 -11.80 20.69 18.35
N GLU A 45 -12.45 19.96 17.46
CA GLU A 45 -13.41 18.91 17.80
C GLU A 45 -12.72 17.72 18.50
N ALA A 46 -11.56 17.30 18.02
CA ALA A 46 -10.77 16.27 18.68
C ALA A 46 -10.36 16.67 20.11
N LYS A 47 -10.07 17.95 20.34
CA LYS A 47 -9.81 18.47 21.69
C LYS A 47 -11.06 18.42 22.57
N GLN A 48 -12.22 18.83 22.04
CA GLN A 48 -13.50 18.74 22.77
C GLN A 48 -13.87 17.29 23.12
N LEU A 49 -13.65 16.36 22.20
CA LEU A 49 -13.84 14.92 22.45
C LEU A 49 -12.85 14.41 23.51
N GLY A 50 -11.61 14.88 23.48
CA GLY A 50 -10.63 14.62 24.53
C GLY A 50 -11.14 15.03 25.91
N GLU A 51 -11.63 16.26 26.04
CA GLU A 51 -12.19 16.78 27.29
C GLU A 51 -13.43 15.99 27.74
N LYS A 52 -14.32 15.65 26.81
CA LYS A 52 -15.56 14.90 27.09
C LYS A 52 -15.32 13.47 27.60
N PHE A 53 -14.31 12.79 27.05
CA PHE A 53 -14.03 11.38 27.35
C PHE A 53 -12.81 11.19 28.27
N HIS A 54 -12.27 12.27 28.83
CA HIS A 54 -11.05 12.26 29.66
C HIS A 54 -9.85 11.58 28.97
N LEU A 55 -9.75 11.76 27.66
CA LEU A 55 -8.66 11.26 26.83
C LEU A 55 -7.90 12.44 26.23
N GLN A 56 -6.66 12.23 25.81
CA GLN A 56 -5.93 13.29 25.12
C GLN A 56 -6.56 13.50 23.73
N GLY A 57 -6.82 14.74 23.30
CA GLY A 57 -7.37 14.99 21.95
C GLY A 57 -6.53 14.37 20.82
N ARG A 58 -5.21 14.24 21.06
CA ARG A 58 -4.28 13.49 20.21
C ARG A 58 -4.70 12.04 19.98
N TRP A 59 -5.28 11.36 20.96
CA TRP A 59 -5.78 9.98 20.82
C TRP A 59 -6.88 9.88 19.73
N PHE A 60 -7.78 10.87 19.65
CA PHE A 60 -8.82 10.92 18.62
C PHE A 60 -8.25 11.26 17.25
N LEU A 61 -7.27 12.18 17.19
CA LEU A 61 -6.54 12.48 15.95
C LEU A 61 -5.74 11.26 15.48
N ASP A 62 -5.11 10.53 16.39
CA ASP A 62 -4.37 9.32 16.08
C ASP A 62 -5.32 8.23 15.57
N LYS A 63 -6.54 8.11 16.11
CA LYS A 63 -7.57 7.22 15.54
C LYS A 63 -8.10 7.69 14.18
N LEU A 64 -8.23 9.00 13.95
CA LEU A 64 -8.65 9.54 12.67
C LEU A 64 -7.58 9.34 11.57
N TYR A 65 -6.30 9.52 11.92
CA TYR A 65 -5.18 9.50 10.97
C TYR A 65 -4.51 8.13 10.82
N TYR A 66 -4.44 7.33 11.89
CA TYR A 66 -3.85 5.99 11.91
C TYR A 66 -4.86 4.86 12.03
N GLY A 67 -6.11 5.11 12.45
CA GLY A 67 -7.19 4.10 12.40
C GLY A 67 -7.52 3.63 10.98
N GLY A 68 -7.02 4.33 9.96
CA GLY A 68 -6.96 3.83 8.59
C GLY A 68 -6.11 2.55 8.45
N GLN A 69 -5.04 2.35 9.21
CA GLN A 69 -4.21 1.13 9.12
C GLN A 69 -4.95 -0.13 9.62
N ASP A 70 -5.71 0.00 10.72
CA ASP A 70 -6.60 -1.08 11.18
C ASP A 70 -7.68 -1.36 10.11
N LEU A 71 -8.17 -0.35 9.39
CA LEU A 71 -9.15 -0.51 8.30
C LEU A 71 -8.56 -0.99 6.96
N ILE A 72 -7.27 -0.73 6.69
CA ILE A 72 -6.57 -1.14 5.46
C ILE A 72 -6.26 -2.65 5.50
N HIS A 73 -6.06 -3.24 6.70
CA HIS A 73 -5.74 -4.66 6.86
C HIS A 73 -6.67 -5.48 7.76
N SER A 74 -7.70 -4.90 8.38
CA SER A 74 -8.80 -5.67 8.95
C SER A 74 -9.66 -6.26 7.83
N ARG A 75 -9.17 -7.33 7.19
CA ARG A 75 -10.12 -8.31 6.68
C ARG A 75 -10.87 -8.83 7.90
N PRO A 76 -12.22 -8.79 7.92
CA PRO A 76 -12.97 -9.50 8.94
C PRO A 76 -12.40 -10.92 9.05
N SER A 77 -12.25 -11.41 10.28
CA SER A 77 -11.95 -12.82 10.54
C SER A 77 -12.74 -13.68 9.54
N GLY A 78 -12.06 -14.62 8.87
CA GLY A 78 -12.64 -15.38 7.76
C GLY A 78 -14.05 -15.87 8.10
N ASN A 79 -14.94 -15.85 7.12
CA ASN A 79 -16.33 -16.21 7.36
C ASN A 79 -16.46 -17.72 7.65
N ALA A 80 -17.55 -18.10 8.34
CA ALA A 80 -17.86 -19.50 8.65
C ALA A 80 -17.85 -20.38 7.39
N TYR A 81 -18.31 -19.81 6.27
CA TYR A 81 -18.32 -20.44 4.94
C TYR A 81 -16.93 -20.94 4.54
N ASN A 82 -15.92 -20.06 4.47
CA ASN A 82 -14.57 -20.42 4.06
C ASN A 82 -13.94 -21.43 5.03
N MET A 83 -14.28 -21.36 6.32
CA MET A 83 -13.76 -22.33 7.30
C MET A 83 -14.39 -23.72 7.12
N PHE A 84 -15.70 -23.78 6.89
CA PHE A 84 -16.40 -25.03 6.65
C PHE A 84 -15.78 -25.81 5.48
N TYR A 85 -15.59 -25.16 4.33
CA TYR A 85 -14.99 -25.82 3.17
C TYR A 85 -13.51 -26.15 3.34
N HIS A 86 -12.77 -25.35 4.12
CA HIS A 86 -11.40 -25.69 4.50
C HIS A 86 -11.35 -26.99 5.33
N ASN A 87 -12.24 -27.11 6.33
CA ASN A 87 -12.35 -28.30 7.17
C ASN A 87 -12.85 -29.51 6.37
N LYS A 88 -13.86 -29.33 5.52
CA LYS A 88 -14.38 -30.39 4.66
C LYS A 88 -13.31 -30.90 3.68
N ALA A 89 -12.53 -30.00 3.08
CA ALA A 89 -11.41 -30.39 2.23
C ALA A 89 -10.31 -31.13 2.99
N LYS A 90 -10.10 -30.82 4.28
CA LYS A 90 -9.16 -31.53 5.15
C LYS A 90 -9.68 -32.92 5.51
N GLU A 91 -10.94 -33.05 5.90
CA GLU A 91 -11.61 -34.32 6.19
C GLU A 91 -11.55 -35.28 4.99
N LEU A 92 -11.86 -34.80 3.79
CA LEU A 92 -11.80 -35.62 2.57
C LEU A 92 -10.38 -36.15 2.31
N ARG A 93 -9.34 -35.33 2.51
CA ARG A 93 -7.95 -35.77 2.37
C ARG A 93 -7.55 -36.78 3.43
N GLU A 94 -7.99 -36.60 4.67
CA GLU A 94 -7.72 -37.54 5.76
C GLU A 94 -8.40 -38.90 5.53
N LEU A 95 -9.57 -38.89 4.88
CA LEU A 95 -10.28 -40.10 4.40
C LEU A 95 -9.66 -40.70 3.13
N GLY A 96 -8.60 -40.11 2.57
CA GLY A 96 -7.95 -40.57 1.35
C GLY A 96 -8.74 -40.32 0.07
N ILE A 97 -9.78 -39.48 0.14
CA ILE A 97 -10.60 -39.10 -1.01
C ILE A 97 -9.93 -37.93 -1.73
N GLU A 98 -9.56 -38.12 -2.99
CA GLU A 98 -9.05 -37.03 -3.82
C GLU A 98 -10.12 -35.96 -4.02
N LEU A 99 -9.73 -34.70 -3.88
CA LEU A 99 -10.61 -33.56 -4.12
C LEU A 99 -11.13 -33.61 -5.57
N PRO A 100 -12.42 -33.32 -5.82
CA PRO A 100 -12.99 -33.42 -7.15
C PRO A 100 -12.23 -32.57 -8.20
N PRO A 101 -12.17 -33.02 -9.46
CA PRO A 101 -11.54 -32.27 -10.55
C PRO A 101 -12.34 -30.99 -10.83
N GLY A 102 -11.91 -29.89 -10.21
CA GLY A 102 -12.66 -28.63 -10.10
C GLY A 102 -12.33 -27.85 -8.83
N GLY A 103 -11.64 -28.49 -7.88
CA GLY A 103 -11.10 -27.85 -6.69
C GLY A 103 -12.19 -27.34 -5.76
N VAL A 104 -12.04 -26.11 -5.27
CA VAL A 104 -12.93 -25.51 -4.27
C VAL A 104 -14.34 -25.28 -4.83
N VAL A 105 -14.50 -25.07 -6.15
CA VAL A 105 -15.80 -24.77 -6.77
C VAL A 105 -16.71 -26.00 -6.81
N THR A 106 -16.18 -27.16 -7.16
CA THR A 106 -16.93 -28.43 -7.12
C THR A 106 -17.25 -28.87 -5.69
N LEU A 107 -16.35 -28.58 -4.76
CA LEU A 107 -16.58 -28.80 -3.34
C LEU A 107 -17.74 -27.95 -2.80
N HIS A 108 -17.89 -26.71 -3.29
CA HIS A 108 -19.04 -25.87 -2.96
C HIS A 108 -20.34 -26.52 -3.43
N ASN A 109 -20.43 -26.93 -4.69
CA ASN A 109 -21.66 -27.49 -5.25
C ASN A 109 -22.13 -28.78 -4.56
N GLU A 110 -21.20 -29.61 -4.08
CA GLU A 110 -21.53 -30.90 -3.45
C GLU A 110 -21.93 -30.76 -1.98
N TYR A 111 -21.41 -29.75 -1.27
CA TYR A 111 -21.53 -29.63 0.19
C TYR A 111 -22.21 -28.33 0.64
N ASP A 112 -22.81 -27.56 -0.28
CA ASP A 112 -23.57 -26.33 0.05
C ASP A 112 -24.77 -26.63 0.94
N GLU A 113 -25.50 -27.71 0.66
CA GLU A 113 -26.65 -28.13 1.48
C GLU A 113 -26.23 -28.46 2.92
N GLU A 114 -25.05 -29.06 3.12
CA GLU A 114 -24.51 -29.33 4.46
C GLU A 114 -24.14 -28.06 5.20
N TYR A 115 -23.57 -27.06 4.50
CA TYR A 115 -23.32 -25.75 5.09
C TYR A 115 -24.62 -25.02 5.44
N GLU A 116 -25.62 -25.10 4.57
CA GLU A 116 -26.92 -24.48 4.81
C GLU A 116 -27.71 -25.16 5.94
N ALA A 117 -27.45 -26.43 6.21
CA ALA A 117 -27.98 -27.15 7.36
C ALA A 117 -27.31 -26.79 8.70
N LEU A 118 -26.15 -26.09 8.70
CA LEU A 118 -25.48 -25.69 9.94
C LEU A 118 -26.30 -24.67 10.73
N SER A 119 -26.43 -24.91 12.03
CA SER A 119 -27.06 -23.96 12.94
C SER A 119 -26.24 -22.67 13.06
N LYS A 120 -26.88 -21.59 13.51
CA LYS A 120 -26.19 -20.31 13.77
C LYS A 120 -25.06 -20.47 14.80
N GLU A 121 -25.21 -21.38 15.75
CA GLU A 121 -24.25 -21.68 16.81
C GLU A 121 -23.02 -22.40 16.23
N GLN A 122 -23.23 -23.41 15.38
CA GLN A 122 -22.14 -24.13 14.70
C GLN A 122 -21.35 -23.22 13.76
N ARG A 123 -22.05 -22.31 13.06
CA ARG A 123 -21.39 -21.29 12.23
C ARG A 123 -20.56 -20.30 13.07
N ALA A 124 -20.99 -19.96 14.28
CA ALA A 124 -20.24 -19.10 15.19
C ALA A 124 -18.98 -19.80 15.72
N GLU A 125 -19.11 -21.08 16.07
CA GLU A 125 -17.99 -21.93 16.51
C GLU A 125 -16.91 -22.06 15.41
N LEU A 126 -17.31 -22.19 14.14
CA LEU A 126 -16.37 -22.17 13.01
C LEU A 126 -15.59 -20.85 12.90
N VAL A 127 -16.23 -19.71 13.19
CA VAL A 127 -15.54 -18.40 13.20
C VAL A 127 -14.60 -18.27 14.39
N GLU A 128 -14.97 -18.83 15.54
CA GLU A 128 -14.14 -18.81 16.75
C GLU A 128 -12.90 -19.71 16.60
N SER A 129 -13.09 -20.94 16.13
CA SER A 129 -11.99 -21.84 15.74
C SER A 129 -11.07 -21.19 14.71
N LEU A 130 -11.60 -20.43 13.75
CA LEU A 130 -10.78 -19.68 12.79
C LEU A 130 -9.91 -18.59 13.44
N LYS A 131 -10.39 -17.94 14.50
CA LYS A 131 -9.59 -16.96 15.25
C LYS A 131 -8.47 -17.64 16.02
N GLU A 132 -8.76 -18.77 16.66
CA GLU A 132 -7.78 -19.57 17.40
C GLU A 132 -6.72 -20.18 16.47
N ASP A 133 -7.13 -20.73 15.33
CA ASP A 133 -6.23 -21.28 14.32
C ASP A 133 -5.33 -20.21 13.71
N LYS A 134 -5.84 -19.00 13.47
CA LYS A 134 -5.01 -17.87 13.01
C LYS A 134 -4.00 -17.46 14.06
N ALA A 135 -4.40 -17.41 15.33
CA ALA A 135 -3.50 -17.12 16.44
C ALA A 135 -2.41 -18.20 16.56
N SER A 136 -2.78 -19.48 16.49
CA SER A 136 -1.87 -20.62 16.52
C SER A 136 -0.95 -20.70 15.30
N GLN A 137 -1.45 -20.41 14.10
CA GLN A 137 -0.63 -20.32 12.89
C GLN A 137 0.37 -19.18 12.96
N ALA A 138 0.03 -18.04 13.56
CA ALA A 138 0.98 -16.96 13.78
C ALA A 138 2.20 -17.43 14.62
N HIS A 139 1.99 -18.36 15.55
CA HIS A 139 3.04 -18.92 16.40
C HIS A 139 3.80 -20.11 15.79
N SER A 140 3.23 -20.82 14.81
CA SER A 140 3.79 -22.07 14.26
C SER A 140 4.29 -21.98 12.81
N ARG A 141 4.18 -20.82 12.16
CA ARG A 141 4.55 -20.64 10.74
C ARG A 141 6.04 -20.88 10.52
N LYS A 142 6.39 -22.03 9.92
CA LYS A 142 7.73 -22.26 9.37
C LYS A 142 8.00 -21.24 8.25
N GLN A 143 9.02 -20.42 8.45
CA GLN A 143 9.44 -19.35 7.53
C GLN A 143 10.14 -19.93 6.28
N THR A 144 9.35 -20.47 5.34
CA THR A 144 9.87 -20.90 4.04
C THR A 144 10.16 -19.71 3.13
N THR A 145 11.04 -19.88 2.12
CA THR A 145 11.38 -18.81 1.18
C THR A 145 10.15 -18.15 0.52
N PRO A 146 9.13 -18.90 0.05
CA PRO A 146 7.91 -18.28 -0.48
C PRO A 146 7.12 -17.49 0.56
N ALA A 147 7.08 -17.97 1.81
CA ALA A 147 6.40 -17.28 2.91
C ALA A 147 7.10 -15.96 3.25
N LYS A 148 8.44 -15.95 3.26
CA LYS A 148 9.25 -14.73 3.42
C LYS A 148 9.03 -13.74 2.28
N THR A 149 8.98 -14.21 1.02
CA THR A 149 8.70 -13.34 -0.14
C THR A 149 7.30 -12.74 -0.05
N GLN A 150 6.30 -13.52 0.33
CA GLN A 150 4.94 -13.03 0.47
C GLN A 150 4.83 -11.98 1.58
N ASP A 151 5.49 -12.22 2.71
CA ASP A 151 5.54 -11.28 3.84
C ASP A 151 6.23 -9.96 3.45
N PHE A 152 7.37 -10.06 2.75
CA PHE A 152 8.10 -8.92 2.20
C PHE A 152 7.21 -8.10 1.24
N VAL A 153 6.58 -8.74 0.25
CA VAL A 153 5.72 -8.05 -0.72
C VAL A 153 4.48 -7.44 -0.07
N ALA A 154 3.87 -8.15 0.89
CA ALA A 154 2.73 -7.63 1.62
C ALA A 154 3.10 -6.36 2.41
N SER A 155 4.22 -6.40 3.14
CA SER A 155 4.74 -5.27 3.90
C SER A 155 5.06 -4.07 3.00
N CYS A 156 5.68 -4.31 1.85
CA CYS A 156 5.99 -3.27 0.88
C CYS A 156 4.73 -2.60 0.31
N LYS A 157 3.64 -3.36 0.10
CA LYS A 157 2.35 -2.80 -0.34
C LYS A 157 1.74 -1.88 0.72
N VAL A 158 1.84 -2.24 2.01
CA VAL A 158 1.39 -1.38 3.12
C VAL A 158 2.11 -0.03 3.07
N LEU A 159 3.43 -0.06 2.90
CA LEU A 159 4.24 1.16 2.80
C LEU A 159 3.85 2.01 1.58
N ALA A 160 3.63 1.39 0.42
CA ALA A 160 3.14 2.09 -0.77
C ALA A 160 1.76 2.74 -0.54
N ASP A 161 0.86 2.07 0.19
CA ASP A 161 -0.46 2.62 0.53
C ASP A 161 -0.34 3.83 1.49
N VAL A 162 0.61 3.78 2.44
CA VAL A 162 0.94 4.92 3.31
C VAL A 162 1.45 6.10 2.49
N PHE A 163 2.37 5.89 1.54
CA PHE A 163 2.83 6.93 0.63
C PHE A 163 1.69 7.53 -0.19
N ARG A 164 0.79 6.69 -0.73
CA ARG A 164 -0.39 7.16 -1.46
C ARG A 164 -1.32 7.99 -0.55
N GLY A 165 -1.45 7.62 0.71
CA GLY A 165 -2.17 8.40 1.71
C GLY A 165 -1.50 9.72 2.03
N MET A 166 -0.17 9.78 2.12
CA MET A 166 0.58 11.03 2.34
C MET A 166 0.44 12.00 1.16
N LYS A 167 0.53 11.48 -0.07
CA LYS A 167 0.28 12.28 -1.27
C LYS A 167 -1.07 13.00 -1.21
N ARG A 168 -2.13 12.27 -0.87
CA ARG A 168 -3.50 12.83 -0.79
C ARG A 168 -3.69 13.83 0.35
N ARG A 169 -2.99 13.65 1.47
CA ARG A 169 -3.17 14.48 2.67
C ARG A 169 -2.35 15.75 2.67
N ILE A 170 -1.11 15.67 2.18
CA ILE A 170 -0.11 16.74 2.33
C ILE A 170 0.73 16.94 1.06
N GLY A 171 0.34 16.34 -0.07
CA GLY A 171 1.00 16.57 -1.36
C GLY A 171 2.41 15.98 -1.47
N VAL A 172 2.73 14.94 -0.68
CA VAL A 172 4.05 14.30 -0.75
C VAL A 172 4.14 13.38 -1.96
N ASP A 173 5.10 13.70 -2.83
CA ASP A 173 5.50 12.88 -3.97
C ASP A 173 6.89 12.26 -3.75
N GLY A 174 7.08 11.06 -4.26
CA GLY A 174 8.34 10.35 -4.11
C GLY A 174 8.30 8.94 -4.68
N PHE A 175 9.41 8.23 -4.48
CA PHE A 175 9.54 6.84 -4.84
C PHE A 175 10.22 6.06 -3.71
N MET A 176 10.00 4.75 -3.70
CA MET A 176 10.53 3.84 -2.70
C MET A 176 11.10 2.62 -3.40
N ILE A 177 12.28 2.19 -2.95
CA ILE A 177 12.88 0.91 -3.32
C ILE A 177 13.10 0.14 -2.02
N ALA A 178 12.53 -1.06 -1.93
CA ALA A 178 12.78 -2.00 -0.85
C ALA A 178 13.53 -3.22 -1.37
N ILE A 179 14.55 -3.64 -0.63
CA ILE A 179 15.50 -4.69 -0.97
C ILE A 179 15.78 -5.55 0.26
N SER A 180 16.34 -6.73 0.04
CA SER A 180 16.90 -7.57 1.10
C SER A 180 18.41 -7.42 1.14
N ASN A 181 19.00 -7.37 2.33
CA ASN A 181 20.45 -7.49 2.53
C ASN A 181 20.88 -8.94 2.84
N ASP A 182 19.94 -9.87 2.95
CA ASP A 182 20.21 -11.28 3.26
C ASP A 182 20.58 -12.05 1.99
N VAL A 183 21.79 -12.62 1.94
CA VAL A 183 22.28 -13.45 0.82
C VAL A 183 21.47 -14.76 0.70
N GLY A 184 20.88 -15.25 1.78
CA GLY A 184 20.00 -16.43 1.79
C GLY A 184 18.56 -16.14 1.34
N PHE A 185 18.22 -14.87 1.11
CA PHE A 185 16.89 -14.43 0.73
C PHE A 185 16.96 -13.26 -0.26
N GLU A 186 16.89 -13.59 -1.54
CA GLU A 186 16.95 -12.62 -2.66
C GLU A 186 15.57 -12.43 -3.30
N PRO A 187 14.63 -11.72 -2.65
CA PRO A 187 13.38 -11.37 -3.31
C PRO A 187 13.66 -10.39 -4.44
N LYS A 188 12.77 -10.35 -5.44
CA LYS A 188 12.77 -9.27 -6.42
C LYS A 188 12.59 -7.93 -5.68
N PRO A 189 13.42 -6.92 -5.93
CA PRO A 189 13.24 -5.59 -5.35
C PRO A 189 11.82 -5.06 -5.56
N PHE A 190 11.27 -4.46 -4.52
CA PHE A 190 10.00 -3.77 -4.63
C PHE A 190 10.26 -2.31 -4.98
N ILE A 191 9.72 -1.88 -6.12
CA ILE A 191 9.87 -0.51 -6.62
C ILE A 191 8.48 0.10 -6.67
N TYR A 192 8.36 1.30 -6.10
CA TYR A 192 7.12 2.06 -6.07
C TYR A 192 7.40 3.52 -6.40
N PHE A 193 6.58 4.11 -7.25
CA PHE A 193 6.53 5.55 -7.51
C PHE A 193 5.15 6.07 -7.16
N SER A 194 5.07 7.26 -6.54
CA SER A 194 3.79 7.91 -6.28
C SER A 194 3.07 8.34 -7.55
N GLU A 195 3.83 8.64 -8.61
CA GLU A 195 3.36 8.91 -9.97
C GLU A 195 4.33 8.33 -11.01
N GLU A 196 3.78 7.82 -12.11
CA GLU A 196 4.59 7.33 -13.24
C GLU A 196 5.44 8.45 -13.87
N GLU A 197 4.99 9.70 -13.79
CA GLU A 197 5.75 10.86 -14.30
C GLU A 197 7.06 11.07 -13.54
N ILE A 198 7.15 10.67 -12.28
CA ILE A 198 8.40 10.73 -11.51
C ILE A 198 9.40 9.74 -12.09
N GLU A 199 8.98 8.52 -12.43
CA GLU A 199 9.87 7.54 -13.06
C GLU A 199 10.37 8.01 -14.42
N LYS A 200 9.47 8.58 -15.25
CA LYS A 200 9.83 9.17 -16.55
C LYS A 200 10.81 10.32 -16.39
N TYR A 201 10.56 11.20 -15.42
CA TYR A 201 11.46 12.30 -15.11
C TYR A 201 12.84 11.79 -14.67
N MET A 202 12.91 10.76 -13.82
CA MET A 202 14.18 10.16 -13.40
C MET A 202 14.96 9.57 -14.58
N ALA A 203 14.27 8.91 -15.52
CA ALA A 203 14.88 8.41 -16.75
C ALA A 203 15.49 9.52 -17.63
N MET A 204 14.90 10.73 -17.60
CA MET A 204 15.40 11.90 -18.32
C MET A 204 16.51 12.64 -17.56
N ALA A 205 16.32 12.85 -16.26
CA ALA A 205 17.19 13.68 -15.42
C ALA A 205 18.47 12.96 -15.03
N VAL A 206 18.40 11.64 -14.80
CA VAL A 206 19.54 10.83 -14.39
C VAL A 206 20.02 9.97 -15.55
N LYS A 207 21.27 10.20 -15.97
CA LYS A 207 21.88 9.50 -17.10
C LYS A 207 21.92 7.99 -16.84
N LYS A 208 21.40 7.20 -17.77
CA LYS A 208 21.29 5.72 -17.69
C LYS A 208 20.43 5.22 -16.52
N TRP A 209 19.49 6.03 -16.04
CA TRP A 209 18.53 5.57 -15.05
C TRP A 209 17.64 4.48 -15.63
N ASP A 210 17.53 3.39 -14.87
CA ASP A 210 16.71 2.22 -15.15
C ASP A 210 16.33 1.64 -13.79
N SER A 211 15.08 1.86 -13.37
CA SER A 211 14.64 1.58 -11.99
C SER A 211 14.90 0.13 -11.56
N PRO A 212 14.56 -0.91 -12.37
CA PRO A 212 14.96 -2.29 -12.11
C PRO A 212 16.46 -2.49 -11.89
N ARG A 213 17.29 -1.91 -12.77
CA ARG A 213 18.75 -2.05 -12.67
C ARG A 213 19.30 -1.35 -11.45
N VAL A 214 18.83 -0.13 -11.15
CA VAL A 214 19.21 0.61 -9.96
C VAL A 214 18.86 -0.20 -8.71
N ALA A 215 17.64 -0.74 -8.63
CA ALA A 215 17.22 -1.54 -7.49
C ALA A 215 18.08 -2.80 -7.30
N ALA A 216 18.44 -3.48 -8.39
CA ALA A 216 19.34 -4.64 -8.36
C ALA A 216 20.75 -4.26 -7.87
N LEU A 217 21.30 -3.12 -8.30
CA LEU A 217 22.60 -2.63 -7.85
C LEU A 217 22.59 -2.26 -6.36
N VAL A 218 21.53 -1.60 -5.89
CA VAL A 218 21.38 -1.25 -4.46
C VAL A 218 21.24 -2.53 -3.62
N GLN A 219 20.51 -3.54 -4.10
CA GLN A 219 20.43 -4.85 -3.43
C GLN A 219 21.81 -5.53 -3.35
N ALA A 220 22.53 -5.61 -4.47
CA ALA A 220 23.87 -6.18 -4.49
C ALA A 220 24.82 -5.45 -3.53
N PHE A 221 24.75 -4.12 -3.47
CA PHE A 221 25.52 -3.31 -2.51
C PHE A 221 25.17 -3.65 -1.06
N ALA A 222 23.88 -3.73 -0.74
CA ALA A 222 23.42 -4.05 0.62
C ALA A 222 23.78 -5.49 1.04
N SER A 223 23.70 -6.45 0.11
CA SER A 223 24.09 -7.85 0.34
C SER A 223 25.60 -8.03 0.48
N ALA A 224 26.41 -7.19 -0.17
CA ALA A 224 27.86 -7.18 0.00
C ALA A 224 28.32 -6.63 1.36
N GLY A 225 27.41 -6.02 2.14
CA GLY A 225 27.72 -5.48 3.46
C GLY A 225 28.60 -4.23 3.42
N CYS A 226 28.62 -3.50 2.29
CA CYS A 226 29.41 -2.27 2.16
C CYS A 226 28.86 -1.18 3.09
N ASP A 227 29.70 -0.68 4.00
CA ASP A 227 29.36 0.42 4.91
C ASP A 227 29.54 1.76 4.19
N VAL A 228 28.42 2.46 3.94
CA VAL A 228 28.39 3.76 3.25
C VAL A 228 29.21 4.82 4.01
N ALA A 229 29.37 4.67 5.34
CA ALA A 229 30.18 5.59 6.14
C ALA A 229 31.65 5.61 5.68
N SER A 230 32.16 4.51 5.13
CA SER A 230 33.55 4.42 4.65
C SER A 230 33.79 5.12 3.30
N GLU A 231 32.75 5.27 2.47
CA GLU A 231 32.85 5.92 1.15
C GLU A 231 32.56 7.43 1.20
N CYS A 232 31.79 7.91 2.17
CA CYS A 232 31.57 9.36 2.36
C CYS A 232 32.83 10.13 2.80
N ASP A 233 33.77 9.48 3.51
CA ASP A 233 35.05 10.12 3.91
C ASP A 233 36.02 10.33 2.72
N HIS A 234 35.88 9.56 1.63
CA HIS A 234 36.72 9.70 0.45
C HIS A 234 36.21 10.75 -0.56
N SER A 235 34.96 11.20 -0.44
CA SER A 235 34.37 12.20 -1.35
C SER A 235 34.48 13.64 -0.85
N SER A 236 34.75 13.87 0.44
CA SER A 236 34.97 15.23 0.98
C SER A 236 36.38 15.79 0.71
N THR A 237 37.34 14.99 0.24
CA THR A 237 38.69 15.46 -0.10
C THR A 237 38.88 15.83 -1.58
N ALA A 238 37.87 15.62 -2.43
CA ALA A 238 37.98 15.86 -3.88
C ALA A 238 37.50 17.26 -4.34
N TYR A 239 36.99 18.12 -3.44
CA TYR A 239 36.49 19.47 -3.77
C TYR A 239 37.36 20.64 -3.27
N LEU A 240 38.66 20.42 -3.05
CA LEU A 240 39.62 21.50 -2.71
C LEU A 240 40.91 21.46 -3.54
N ARG A 241 40.79 21.32 -4.88
CA ARG A 241 41.83 21.78 -5.81
C ARG A 241 41.22 22.44 -7.04
#